data_AF-A0A3C0Z9Y4-F1
#
_entry.id   AF-A0A3C0Z9Y4-F1
#
_cell.length_a   1.000
_cell.length_b   1.000
_cell.length_c   1.000
_cell.angle_alpha   90.00
_cell.angle_beta   90.00
_cell.angle_gamma   90.00
#
_symmetry.space_group_name_H-M   'P 1'
#
loop_
_entity.id
_entity.type
_entity.pdbx_description
1 polymer ?
#
loop_
_entity_poly.entity_id
_entity_poly.type
_entity_poly.pdbx_seq_one_letter_code
_entity_poly.pdbx_strand_id
1 'polypeptide(L)'
;MHWIGGRSGYLIDNKVVQKVINTKDDDEAALNTTVNIIKKEKPTITFVHIDQPDGVGHNNGHNTPEYYAELKQVDRRIGTLQQAVKDAGIADKTIFVIAADHGGTGKGHGGKSLAEVEIPWVMTGPGVPKGKEIKETLMIYDIAPTLTWLLGAPLDAAWRGQAIKAFQQ
;
A
#
# COMPACT_ATOMS: atom_id res chain seq x y z
N MET A 1 3.74 4.30 -10.16
CA MET A 1 3.08 3.09 -10.69
C MET A 1 3.49 2.87 -12.13
N HIS A 2 4.48 2.01 -12.36
CA HIS A 2 4.59 1.23 -13.58
C HIS A 2 4.70 -0.24 -13.19
N TRP A 3 4.05 -1.03 -14.02
CA TRP A 3 4.29 -2.44 -14.20
C TRP A 3 4.71 -2.54 -15.66
N ILE A 4 5.78 -3.28 -15.94
CA ILE A 4 6.30 -3.51 -17.30
C ILE A 4 5.15 -4.12 -18.12
N GLY A 5 4.51 -3.29 -18.96
CA GLY A 5 3.25 -3.65 -19.65
C GLY A 5 2.16 -2.56 -19.73
N GLY A 6 2.34 -1.41 -19.05
CA GLY A 6 1.76 -0.13 -19.50
C GLY A 6 0.22 0.01 -19.54
N ARG A 7 -0.53 -0.49 -18.55
CA ARG A 7 -2.00 -0.35 -18.53
C ARG A 7 -2.64 -0.16 -17.13
N SER A 8 -2.15 0.76 -16.31
CA SER A 8 -2.88 1.18 -15.09
C SER A 8 -4.23 1.84 -15.41
N GLY A 9 -4.39 2.44 -16.59
CA GLY A 9 -5.62 3.11 -17.03
C GLY A 9 -6.85 2.20 -17.24
N TYR A 10 -6.69 0.87 -17.18
CA TYR A 10 -7.80 -0.10 -17.29
C TYR A 10 -8.20 -0.72 -15.96
N LEU A 11 -7.41 -0.56 -14.89
CA LEU A 11 -7.67 -1.14 -13.58
C LEU A 11 -8.35 -0.17 -12.62
N ILE A 12 -8.23 1.12 -12.91
CA ILE A 12 -8.87 2.19 -12.17
C ILE A 12 -9.83 2.89 -13.12
N ASP A 13 -11.11 2.95 -12.77
CA ASP A 13 -12.04 3.79 -13.51
C ASP A 13 -11.66 5.26 -13.29
N ASN A 14 -10.98 5.84 -14.28
CA ASN A 14 -10.49 7.21 -14.21
C ASN A 14 -11.64 8.23 -14.06
N LYS A 15 -12.90 7.85 -14.27
CA LYS A 15 -14.06 8.73 -14.04
C LYS A 15 -14.33 9.02 -12.57
N VAL A 16 -13.89 8.13 -11.66
CA VAL A 16 -14.11 8.29 -10.21
C VAL A 16 -12.89 8.82 -9.45
N VAL A 17 -11.74 8.93 -10.12
CA VAL A 17 -10.48 9.42 -9.52
C VAL A 17 -10.20 10.85 -9.93
N GLN A 18 -10.00 11.73 -8.95
CA GLN A 18 -9.74 13.15 -9.22
C GLN A 18 -8.33 13.39 -9.78
N LYS A 19 -7.34 12.60 -9.36
CA LYS A 19 -5.94 12.74 -9.78
C LYS A 19 -5.26 11.39 -9.97
N VAL A 20 -4.66 11.21 -11.14
CA VAL A 20 -3.74 10.11 -11.44
C VAL A 20 -2.43 10.73 -11.88
N ILE A 21 -1.35 10.48 -11.14
CA ILE A 21 -0.03 11.03 -11.44
C ILE A 21 0.95 9.87 -11.60
N ASN A 22 1.57 9.80 -12.77
CA ASN A 22 2.62 8.83 -13.05
C ASN A 22 3.99 9.51 -12.85
N THR A 23 4.77 8.99 -11.92
CA THR A 23 6.11 9.48 -11.58
C THR A 23 7.24 8.75 -12.28
N LYS A 24 6.95 7.96 -13.32
CA LYS A 24 7.93 7.28 -14.19
C LYS A 24 8.96 6.44 -13.41
N ASP A 25 8.48 5.66 -12.45
CA ASP A 25 9.27 4.70 -11.66
C ASP A 25 10.35 5.33 -10.79
N ASP A 26 10.10 6.58 -10.41
CA ASP A 26 10.86 7.29 -9.40
C ASP A 26 10.03 7.33 -8.10
N ASP A 27 10.48 6.55 -7.12
CA ASP A 27 9.88 6.46 -5.79
C ASP A 27 10.02 7.74 -4.97
N GLU A 28 11.10 8.50 -5.15
CA GLU A 28 11.26 9.80 -4.49
C GLU A 28 10.35 10.84 -5.13
N ALA A 29 10.19 10.82 -6.45
CA ALA A 29 9.20 11.66 -7.12
C ALA A 29 7.77 11.28 -6.68
N ALA A 30 7.45 9.99 -6.55
CA ALA A 30 6.17 9.51 -6.04
C ALA A 30 5.92 10.01 -4.61
N LEU A 31 6.91 9.86 -3.73
CA LEU A 31 6.88 10.34 -2.36
C LEU A 31 6.64 11.85 -2.30
N ASN A 32 7.51 12.64 -2.94
CA ASN A 32 7.46 14.10 -2.89
C ASN A 32 6.14 14.66 -3.46
N THR A 33 5.65 14.06 -4.55
CA THR A 33 4.35 14.40 -5.14
C THR A 33 3.23 14.12 -4.15
N THR A 34 3.23 12.93 -3.52
CA THR A 34 2.21 12.52 -2.56
C THR A 34 2.21 13.40 -1.32
N VAL A 35 3.39 13.71 -0.75
CA VAL A 35 3.54 14.63 0.38
C VAL A 35 2.94 16.00 0.07
N ASN A 36 3.22 16.54 -1.12
CA ASN A 36 2.67 17.83 -1.54
C ASN A 36 1.14 17.82 -1.65
N ILE A 37 0.57 16.75 -2.19
CA ILE A 37 -0.89 16.57 -2.30
C ILE A 37 -1.53 16.45 -0.92
N ILE A 38 -0.98 15.62 -0.03
CA ILE A 38 -1.48 15.45 1.34
C ILE A 38 -1.52 16.79 2.06
N LYS A 39 -0.43 17.57 2.00
CA LYS A 39 -0.33 18.85 2.69
C LYS A 39 -1.28 19.92 2.14
N LYS A 40 -1.48 19.96 0.82
CA LYS A 40 -2.29 21.00 0.15
C LYS A 40 -3.77 20.65 0.09
N GLU A 41 -4.09 19.40 -0.20
CA GLU A 41 -5.44 19.00 -0.63
C GLU A 41 -6.13 18.10 0.38
N LYS A 42 -5.38 17.40 1.25
CA LYS A 42 -5.92 16.54 2.31
C LYS A 42 -6.99 15.57 1.78
N PRO A 43 -6.69 14.79 0.72
CA PRO A 43 -7.66 13.92 0.06
C PRO A 43 -8.20 12.84 1.01
N THR A 44 -9.45 12.42 0.79
CA THR A 44 -10.08 11.34 1.57
C THR A 44 -9.43 9.98 1.34
N ILE A 45 -9.03 9.68 0.11
CA ILE A 45 -8.32 8.46 -0.27
C ILE A 45 -7.07 8.85 -1.02
N THR A 46 -5.93 8.30 -0.61
CA THR A 46 -4.67 8.37 -1.34
C THR A 46 -4.15 6.96 -1.52
N PHE A 47 -3.77 6.64 -2.75
CA PHE A 47 -3.08 5.42 -3.08
C PHE A 47 -1.71 5.78 -3.65
N VAL A 48 -0.67 5.21 -3.07
CA VAL A 48 0.73 5.43 -3.46
C VAL A 48 1.37 4.08 -3.68
N HIS A 49 2.16 3.98 -4.75
CA HIS A 49 2.93 2.81 -5.10
C HIS A 49 4.40 3.17 -5.06
N ILE A 50 5.15 2.37 -4.32
CA ILE A 50 6.60 2.41 -4.23
C ILE A 50 7.08 1.14 -4.92
N ASP A 51 7.92 1.28 -5.94
CA ASP A 51 8.45 0.17 -6.76
C ASP A 51 9.41 -0.71 -5.96
N GLN A 52 10.16 -0.09 -5.04
CA GLN A 52 11.05 -0.80 -4.15
C GLN A 52 10.29 -1.54 -3.03
N PRO A 53 10.78 -2.71 -2.58
CA PRO A 53 12.11 -3.27 -2.85
C PRO A 53 12.19 -4.25 -4.05
N ASP A 54 11.16 -4.35 -4.90
CA ASP A 54 11.13 -5.35 -5.99
C ASP A 54 12.28 -5.16 -6.99
N GLY A 55 12.55 -3.91 -7.40
CA GLY A 55 13.67 -3.60 -8.27
C GLY A 55 15.03 -4.10 -7.73
N VAL A 56 15.28 -3.96 -6.42
CA VAL A 56 16.48 -4.56 -5.78
C VAL A 56 16.36 -6.09 -5.70
N GLY A 57 15.17 -6.62 -5.44
CA GLY A 57 14.87 -8.06 -5.47
C GLY A 57 15.26 -8.70 -6.81
N HIS A 58 14.94 -8.07 -7.93
CA HIS A 58 15.34 -8.55 -9.26
C HIS A 58 16.84 -8.42 -9.54
N ASN A 59 17.47 -7.33 -9.12
CA ASN A 59 18.88 -7.07 -9.45
C ASN A 59 19.85 -7.86 -8.56
N ASN A 60 19.56 -7.97 -7.27
CA ASN A 60 20.46 -8.51 -6.25
C ASN A 60 19.93 -9.82 -5.66
N GLY A 61 18.62 -9.93 -5.52
CA GLY A 61 17.94 -11.08 -4.95
C GLY A 61 17.13 -10.71 -3.71
N HIS A 62 16.00 -11.40 -3.50
CA HIS A 62 15.21 -11.33 -2.28
C HIS A 62 15.99 -11.90 -1.09
N ASN A 63 15.76 -11.38 0.12
CA ASN A 63 16.45 -11.78 1.36
C ASN A 63 17.98 -11.62 1.32
N THR A 64 18.49 -10.66 0.56
CA THR A 64 19.90 -10.27 0.51
C THR A 64 20.17 -9.03 1.38
N PRO A 65 21.43 -8.75 1.76
CA PRO A 65 21.78 -7.52 2.47
C PRO A 65 21.31 -6.25 1.75
N GLU A 66 21.39 -6.22 0.43
CA GLU A 66 20.92 -5.11 -0.41
C GLU A 66 19.39 -4.95 -0.34
N TYR A 67 18.65 -6.06 -0.40
CA TYR A 67 17.20 -6.06 -0.23
C TYR A 67 16.79 -5.49 1.14
N TYR A 68 17.47 -5.90 2.21
CA TYR A 68 17.21 -5.34 3.55
C TYR A 68 17.67 -3.87 3.69
N ALA A 69 18.70 -3.45 2.96
CA ALA A 69 19.09 -2.04 2.92
C ALA A 69 18.00 -1.21 2.24
N GLU A 70 17.42 -1.69 1.14
CA GLU A 70 16.33 -1.01 0.46
C GLU A 70 15.04 -1.00 1.28
N LEU A 71 14.73 -2.07 2.02
CA LEU A 71 13.61 -2.08 2.96
C LEU A 71 13.69 -0.94 4.00
N LYS A 72 14.90 -0.55 4.45
CA LYS A 72 15.07 0.62 5.33
C LYS A 72 14.73 1.93 4.62
N GLN A 73 15.00 2.02 3.33
CA GLN A 73 14.63 3.18 2.52
C GLN A 73 13.11 3.25 2.34
N VAL A 74 12.46 2.12 2.06
CA VAL A 74 10.99 2.01 2.02
C VAL A 74 10.37 2.44 3.36
N ASP A 75 10.88 1.93 4.49
CA ASP A 75 10.43 2.34 5.84
C ASP A 75 10.56 3.86 6.05
N ARG A 76 11.69 4.46 5.67
CA ARG A 76 11.92 5.92 5.72
C ARG A 76 10.90 6.69 4.87
N ARG A 77 10.52 6.18 3.70
CA ARG A 77 9.48 6.78 2.84
C ARG A 77 8.10 6.72 3.51
N ILE A 78 7.74 5.58 4.10
CA ILE A 78 6.49 5.41 4.87
C ILE A 78 6.46 6.42 6.04
N GLY A 79 7.55 6.54 6.80
CA GLY A 79 7.66 7.52 7.88
C GLY A 79 7.49 8.97 7.40
N THR A 80 7.99 9.29 6.20
CA THR A 80 7.82 10.61 5.59
C THR A 80 6.36 10.90 5.23
N LEU A 81 5.62 9.93 4.72
CA LEU A 81 4.17 10.06 4.46
C LEU A 81 3.38 10.24 5.76
N GLN A 82 3.71 9.47 6.79
CA GLN A 82 3.12 9.62 8.13
C GLN A 82 3.37 11.02 8.69
N GLN A 83 4.58 11.55 8.53
CA GLN A 83 4.89 12.91 8.96
C GLN A 83 4.11 13.95 8.14
N ALA A 84 3.95 13.78 6.83
CA ALA A 84 3.15 14.69 6.01
C ALA A 84 1.68 14.76 6.47
N VAL A 85 1.09 13.64 6.86
CA VAL A 85 -0.26 13.56 7.43
C VAL A 85 -0.35 14.29 8.79
N LYS A 86 0.67 14.15 9.64
CA LYS A 86 0.77 14.90 10.91
C LYS A 86 0.87 16.40 10.66
N ASP A 87 1.79 16.82 9.80
CA ASP A 87 2.01 18.23 9.44
C ASP A 87 0.76 18.87 8.82
N ALA A 88 -0.02 18.09 8.06
CA ALA A 88 -1.28 18.54 7.47
C ALA A 88 -2.43 18.67 8.48
N GLY A 89 -2.24 18.22 9.73
CA GLY A 89 -3.23 18.27 10.80
C GLY A 89 -4.40 17.33 10.57
N ILE A 90 -4.15 16.15 9.99
CA ILE A 90 -5.19 15.15 9.68
C ILE A 90 -4.91 13.76 10.26
N ALA A 91 -3.88 13.62 11.11
CA ALA A 91 -3.46 12.34 11.66
C ALA A 91 -4.53 11.63 12.54
N ASP A 92 -5.38 12.41 13.19
CA ASP A 92 -6.50 11.92 14.02
C ASP A 92 -7.67 11.35 13.23
N LYS A 93 -7.64 11.48 11.89
CA LYS A 93 -8.64 10.96 10.96
C LYS A 93 -8.05 10.19 9.78
N THR A 94 -6.79 9.76 9.88
CA THR A 94 -6.10 9.03 8.80
C THR A 94 -5.72 7.63 9.25
N ILE A 95 -6.16 6.64 8.49
CA ILE A 95 -5.71 5.25 8.59
C ILE A 95 -4.69 5.01 7.48
N PHE A 96 -3.56 4.40 7.84
CA PHE A 96 -2.60 3.84 6.90
C PHE A 96 -2.85 2.36 6.73
N VAL A 97 -2.85 1.90 5.47
CA VAL A 97 -2.84 0.49 5.10
C VAL A 97 -1.60 0.24 4.26
N ILE A 98 -0.79 -0.73 4.65
CA ILE A 98 0.46 -1.10 3.98
C ILE A 98 0.31 -2.54 3.52
N ALA A 99 0.53 -2.78 2.24
CA ALA A 99 0.53 -4.09 1.64
C ALA A 99 1.54 -4.16 0.49
N ALA A 100 1.84 -5.37 0.05
CA ALA A 100 2.56 -5.65 -1.19
C ALA A 100 1.67 -6.49 -2.12
N ASP A 101 1.97 -6.51 -3.40
CA ASP A 101 1.34 -7.38 -4.38
C ASP A 101 1.93 -8.80 -4.38
N HIS A 102 3.22 -8.95 -4.10
CA HIS A 102 3.90 -10.23 -3.94
C HIS A 102 5.17 -10.15 -3.08
N GLY A 103 5.69 -11.33 -2.72
CA GLY A 103 7.06 -11.53 -2.26
C GLY A 103 7.97 -12.04 -3.39
N GLY A 104 9.04 -12.76 -3.07
CA GLY A 104 9.95 -13.31 -4.09
C GLY A 104 10.99 -14.29 -3.57
N THR A 105 11.64 -15.00 -4.49
CA THR A 105 12.74 -15.93 -4.20
C THR A 105 13.87 -15.76 -5.21
N GLY A 106 15.12 -15.75 -4.73
CA GLY A 106 16.25 -15.39 -5.59
C GLY A 106 15.96 -14.07 -6.29
N LYS A 107 16.08 -14.03 -7.62
CA LYS A 107 15.84 -12.83 -8.45
C LYS A 107 14.49 -12.80 -9.16
N GLY A 108 13.52 -13.62 -8.74
CA GLY A 108 12.22 -13.73 -9.38
C GLY A 108 11.06 -13.87 -8.39
N HIS A 109 9.86 -13.82 -8.94
CA HIS A 109 8.59 -14.00 -8.22
C HIS A 109 7.51 -14.55 -9.20
N GLY A 110 6.31 -14.83 -8.68
CA GLY A 110 5.17 -15.34 -9.45
C GLY A 110 4.88 -16.84 -9.27
N GLY A 111 5.67 -17.52 -8.45
CA GLY A 111 5.38 -18.86 -7.95
C GLY A 111 4.34 -18.88 -6.84
N LYS A 112 4.27 -20.01 -6.14
CA LYS A 112 3.26 -20.30 -5.09
C LYS A 112 3.91 -20.60 -3.73
N SER A 113 5.22 -20.35 -3.61
CA SER A 113 5.91 -20.55 -2.34
C SER A 113 5.46 -19.50 -1.32
N LEU A 114 5.54 -19.80 -0.02
CA LEU A 114 5.21 -18.82 1.02
C LEU A 114 6.02 -17.53 0.87
N ALA A 115 7.31 -17.63 0.52
CA ALA A 115 8.15 -16.47 0.28
C ALA A 115 7.67 -15.55 -0.88
N GLU A 116 6.82 -16.05 -1.77
CA GLU A 116 6.27 -15.30 -2.90
C GLU A 116 4.84 -14.81 -2.68
N VAL A 117 4.05 -15.49 -1.83
CA VAL A 117 2.63 -15.19 -1.63
C VAL A 117 2.31 -14.57 -0.26
N GLU A 118 3.20 -14.74 0.72
CA GLU A 118 3.10 -14.10 2.02
C GLU A 118 3.63 -12.66 1.92
N ILE A 119 2.72 -11.71 2.11
CA ILE A 119 2.94 -10.27 1.94
C ILE A 119 2.61 -9.54 3.25
N PRO A 120 3.17 -8.34 3.48
CA PRO A 120 2.69 -7.49 4.56
C PRO A 120 1.20 -7.17 4.36
N TRP A 121 0.46 -7.19 5.46
CA TRP A 121 -0.89 -6.66 5.56
C TRP A 121 -0.99 -5.94 6.90
N VAL A 122 -0.75 -4.62 6.89
CA VAL A 122 -0.61 -3.83 8.12
C VAL A 122 -1.55 -2.64 8.07
N MET A 123 -2.24 -2.41 9.19
CA MET A 123 -3.09 -1.24 9.37
C MET A 123 -2.72 -0.48 10.64
N THR A 124 -2.75 0.85 10.58
CA THR A 124 -2.54 1.70 11.76
C THR A 124 -3.29 3.02 11.61
N GLY A 125 -3.80 3.56 12.72
CA GLY A 125 -4.54 4.81 12.73
C GLY A 125 -5.65 4.85 13.79
N PRO A 126 -6.51 5.88 13.76
CA PRO A 126 -7.66 6.01 14.63
C PRO A 126 -8.56 4.79 14.56
N GLY A 127 -8.97 4.28 15.72
CA GLY A 127 -9.84 3.11 15.83
C GLY A 127 -9.19 1.76 15.54
N VAL A 128 -7.91 1.71 15.13
CA VAL A 128 -7.18 0.45 14.91
C VAL A 128 -6.42 0.04 16.19
N PRO A 129 -6.67 -1.15 16.77
CA PRO A 129 -6.01 -1.66 17.96
C PRO A 129 -4.50 -1.74 17.78
N LYS A 130 -3.77 -1.21 18.75
CA LYS A 130 -2.31 -1.28 18.77
C LYS A 130 -1.86 -2.69 19.18
N GLY A 131 -0.86 -3.23 18.48
CA GLY A 131 -0.23 -4.51 18.83
C GLY A 131 -1.12 -5.74 18.67
N LYS A 132 -2.25 -5.61 17.96
CA LYS A 132 -3.12 -6.75 17.66
C LYS A 132 -2.64 -7.44 16.40
N GLU A 133 -2.40 -8.74 16.52
CA GLU A 133 -2.15 -9.64 15.39
C GLU A 133 -3.46 -10.30 14.97
N ILE A 134 -3.71 -10.34 13.66
CA ILE A 134 -4.77 -11.18 13.06
C ILE A 134 -4.15 -12.52 12.72
N LYS A 135 -4.76 -13.60 13.21
CA LYS A 135 -4.28 -14.97 13.03
C LYS A 135 -4.95 -15.67 11.85
N GLU A 136 -6.08 -15.11 11.40
CA GLU A 136 -6.80 -15.54 10.23
C GLU A 136 -6.00 -15.24 8.97
N THR A 137 -6.07 -16.12 7.98
CA THR A 137 -5.49 -15.87 6.67
C THR A 137 -6.25 -14.73 5.99
N LEU A 138 -5.52 -13.67 5.66
CA LEU A 138 -6.04 -12.53 4.90
C LEU A 138 -5.56 -12.61 3.46
N MET A 139 -6.35 -12.05 2.56
CA MET A 139 -6.03 -11.93 1.15
C MET A 139 -5.90 -10.45 0.79
N ILE A 140 -5.03 -10.13 -0.17
CA ILE A 140 -4.85 -8.73 -0.62
C ILE A 140 -6.18 -8.10 -1.08
N TYR A 141 -7.08 -8.90 -1.66
CA TYR A 141 -8.39 -8.45 -2.11
C TYR A 141 -9.39 -8.17 -0.97
N ASP A 142 -9.03 -8.43 0.29
CA ASP A 142 -9.81 -8.02 1.47
C ASP A 142 -9.60 -6.53 1.81
N ILE A 143 -8.57 -5.88 1.23
CA ILE A 143 -8.31 -4.45 1.46
C ILE A 143 -9.47 -3.58 0.96
N ALA A 144 -9.93 -3.79 -0.27
CA ALA A 144 -11.02 -3.02 -0.87
C ALA A 144 -12.31 -3.04 -0.02
N PRO A 145 -12.88 -4.21 0.34
CA PRO A 145 -14.05 -4.26 1.22
C PRO A 145 -13.79 -3.68 2.60
N THR A 146 -12.59 -3.84 3.15
CA THR A 146 -12.23 -3.23 4.44
C THR A 146 -12.26 -1.70 4.37
N LEU A 147 -11.64 -1.09 3.35
CA LEU A 147 -11.64 0.35 3.16
C LEU A 147 -13.04 0.91 2.89
N THR A 148 -13.83 0.24 2.05
CA THR A 148 -15.22 0.65 1.77
C THR A 148 -16.08 0.62 3.01
N TRP A 149 -15.96 -0.43 3.81
CA TRP A 149 -16.65 -0.52 5.09
C TRP A 149 -16.22 0.58 6.06
N LEU A 150 -14.92 0.88 6.17
CA LEU A 150 -14.39 1.98 7.02
C LEU A 150 -14.91 3.36 6.60
N LEU A 151 -15.14 3.54 5.30
CA LEU A 151 -15.70 4.78 4.73
C LEU A 151 -17.22 4.86 4.86
N GLY A 152 -17.88 3.84 5.43
CA GLY A 152 -19.34 3.78 5.55
C GLY A 152 -20.07 3.59 4.22
N ALA A 153 -19.37 3.13 3.19
CA ALA A 153 -19.95 2.86 1.87
C ALA A 153 -20.50 1.41 1.79
N PRO A 154 -21.50 1.16 0.93
CA PRO A 154 -22.03 -0.18 0.73
C PRO A 154 -20.98 -1.10 0.11
N LEU A 155 -20.91 -2.34 0.60
CA LEU A 155 -20.08 -3.39 0.00
C LEU A 155 -20.70 -3.88 -1.31
N ASP A 156 -19.86 -4.14 -2.30
CA ASP A 156 -20.30 -4.72 -3.56
C ASP A 156 -20.38 -6.26 -3.45
N ALA A 157 -21.52 -6.83 -3.84
CA ALA A 157 -21.74 -8.27 -3.84
C ALA A 157 -20.85 -9.03 -4.83
N ALA A 158 -20.27 -8.34 -5.83
CA ALA A 158 -19.34 -8.93 -6.78
C ALA A 158 -17.93 -9.18 -6.19
N TRP A 159 -17.63 -8.59 -5.04
CA TRP A 159 -16.32 -8.77 -4.40
C TRP A 159 -16.18 -10.15 -3.77
N ARG A 160 -15.03 -10.79 -4.04
CA ARG A 160 -14.65 -12.04 -3.37
C ARG A 160 -14.11 -11.82 -1.96
N GLY A 161 -13.48 -10.67 -1.74
CA GLY A 161 -12.91 -10.32 -0.44
C GLY A 161 -13.97 -9.99 0.59
N GLN A 162 -13.58 -10.07 1.86
CA GLN A 162 -14.43 -9.74 2.99
C GLN A 162 -13.85 -8.58 3.78
N ALA A 163 -14.73 -7.71 4.29
CA ALA A 163 -14.29 -6.61 5.14
C ALA A 163 -13.77 -7.16 6.46
N ILE A 164 -12.52 -6.85 6.78
CA ILE A 164 -11.88 -7.28 8.02
C ILE A 164 -12.31 -6.33 9.14
N LYS A 165 -13.28 -6.79 9.93
CA LYS A 165 -13.88 -6.00 11.03
C LYS A 165 -13.22 -6.25 12.38
N ALA A 166 -12.30 -7.23 12.45
CA ALA A 166 -11.61 -7.62 13.68
C ALA A 166 -10.76 -6.49 14.29
N PHE A 167 -10.59 -5.36 13.59
CA PHE A 167 -9.92 -4.16 14.09
C PHE A 167 -10.83 -3.17 14.80
N GLN A 168 -12.14 -3.37 14.93
CA GLN A 168 -12.95 -2.51 15.80
C GLN A 168 -13.40 -3.30 17.02
N GLN A 169 -13.20 -2.71 18.21
CA GLN A 169 -13.85 -3.14 19.46
C GLN A 169 -15.14 -2.34 19.62
#